data_AF-A0A942JHS5-F1
#
_entry.id   AF-A0A942JHS5-F1
#
_cell.length_a   1.000
_cell.length_b   1.000
_cell.length_c   1.000
_cell.angle_alpha   90.00
_cell.angle_beta   90.00
_cell.angle_gamma   90.00
#
_symmetry.space_group_name_H-M   'P 1'
#
loop_
_entity.id
_entity.type
_entity.pdbx_description
1 polymer ?
#
loop_
_entity_poly.entity_id
_entity_poly.type
_entity_poly.pdbx_seq_one_letter_code
_entity_poly.pdbx_strand_id
1 'polypeptide(L)'
;MTTITYNKAVRDRIPEIIRASGKECTVEQVSPEKWLELLNQKLGEEVAEYQAEPSLEELADILEVMRAIVSLRGETWEDLERARVEKAKKRGGFEERVVLHQVVDSTTSVSSRVIPVEVKK
;
A
#
# COMPACT_ATOMS: atom_id res chain seq x y z
N MET A 1 26.17 -8.45 -24.62
CA MET A 1 25.67 -8.13 -23.27
C MET A 1 24.22 -7.71 -23.41
N THR A 2 23.34 -8.22 -22.53
CA THR A 2 21.93 -7.84 -22.53
C THR A 2 21.69 -6.94 -21.33
N THR A 3 21.16 -5.74 -21.57
CA THR A 3 20.83 -4.77 -20.52
C THR A 3 19.32 -4.75 -20.34
N ILE A 4 18.86 -4.98 -19.10
CA ILE A 4 17.46 -4.79 -18.73
C ILE A 4 17.37 -3.48 -17.95
N THR A 5 16.46 -2.60 -18.36
CA THR A 5 16.25 -1.31 -17.70
C THR A 5 15.08 -1.43 -16.73
N TYR A 6 15.27 -0.98 -15.50
CA TYR A 6 14.25 -0.96 -14.47
C TYR A 6 14.06 0.47 -13.97
N ASN A 7 12.84 0.78 -13.54
CA ASN A 7 12.51 2.01 -12.84
C ASN A 7 11.63 1.67 -11.64
N LYS A 8 12.23 1.05 -10.62
CA LYS A 8 11.52 0.56 -9.45
C LYS A 8 12.30 0.79 -8.16
N ALA A 9 11.56 0.94 -7.06
CA ALA A 9 12.12 0.95 -5.72
C ALA A 9 12.71 -0.44 -5.40
N VAL A 10 13.87 -0.45 -4.76
CA VAL A 10 14.54 -1.67 -4.26
C VAL A 10 15.02 -1.45 -2.84
N ARG A 11 15.16 -2.52 -2.05
CA ARG A 11 15.78 -2.46 -0.73
C ARG A 11 17.25 -2.05 -0.84
N ASP A 12 17.78 -1.39 0.18
CA ASP A 12 19.12 -0.78 0.19
C ASP A 12 20.26 -1.74 -0.17
N ARG A 13 20.12 -3.02 0.18
CA ARG A 13 21.14 -4.05 -0.06
C ARG A 13 21.02 -4.78 -1.40
N ILE A 14 19.98 -4.52 -2.18
CA ILE A 14 19.80 -5.14 -3.51
C ILE A 14 20.99 -4.86 -4.44
N PRO A 15 21.56 -3.63 -4.50
CA PRO A 15 22.73 -3.38 -5.33
C PRO A 15 23.96 -4.20 -4.92
N GLU A 16 24.15 -4.43 -3.61
CA GLU A 16 25.23 -5.28 -3.08
C GLU A 16 25.03 -6.74 -3.50
N ILE A 17 23.81 -7.25 -3.37
CA ILE A 17 23.44 -8.61 -3.75
C ILE A 17 23.63 -8.84 -5.25
N ILE A 18 23.22 -7.88 -6.09
CA ILE A 18 23.42 -7.95 -7.56
C ILE A 18 24.92 -8.03 -7.89
N ARG A 19 25.75 -7.16 -7.29
CA ARG A 19 27.20 -7.16 -7.53
C ARG A 19 27.87 -8.43 -7.02
N ALA A 20 27.46 -8.95 -5.87
CA ALA A 20 27.94 -10.23 -5.35
C ALA A 20 27.60 -11.42 -6.28
N SER A 21 26.55 -11.31 -7.09
CA SER A 21 26.20 -12.31 -8.11
C SER A 21 27.00 -12.20 -9.42
N GLY A 22 28.03 -11.34 -9.47
CA GLY A 22 28.87 -11.10 -10.65
C GLY A 22 28.21 -10.24 -11.74
N LYS A 23 27.10 -9.56 -11.42
CA LYS A 23 26.39 -8.64 -12.32
C LYS A 23 26.70 -7.19 -11.97
N GLU A 24 26.57 -6.31 -12.95
CA GLU A 24 26.67 -4.86 -12.73
C GLU A 24 25.27 -4.23 -12.62
N CYS A 25 25.16 -3.17 -11.83
CA CYS A 25 23.94 -2.35 -11.75
C CYS A 25 24.26 -0.88 -11.51
N THR A 26 23.42 -0.02 -12.06
CA THR A 26 23.41 1.42 -11.80
C THR A 26 22.25 1.74 -10.88
N VAL A 27 22.46 2.67 -9.94
CA VAL A 27 21.46 3.10 -8.97
C VAL A 27 21.47 4.61 -8.85
N GLU A 28 20.34 5.19 -8.45
CA GLU A 28 20.16 6.62 -8.22
C GLU A 28 19.45 6.82 -6.87
N GLN A 29 19.85 7.87 -6.14
CA GLN A 29 19.09 8.36 -5.00
C GLN A 29 18.24 9.55 -5.48
N VAL A 30 16.93 9.47 -5.27
CA VAL A 30 15.96 10.44 -5.80
C VAL A 30 15.41 11.35 -4.69
N SER A 31 14.66 12.39 -5.07
CA SER A 31 13.99 13.27 -4.09
C SER A 31 12.92 12.52 -3.29
N PRO A 32 12.54 13.00 -2.09
CA PRO A 32 11.46 12.40 -1.29
C PRO A 32 10.14 12.26 -2.06
N GLU A 33 9.78 13.24 -2.88
CA GLU A 33 8.56 13.23 -3.68
C GLU A 33 8.60 12.11 -4.72
N LYS A 34 9.73 12.00 -5.44
CA LYS A 34 9.91 10.93 -6.42
C LYS A 34 9.99 9.55 -5.76
N TRP A 35 10.58 9.49 -4.57
CA TRP A 35 10.64 8.25 -3.80
C TRP A 35 9.25 7.79 -3.37
N LEU A 36 8.38 8.71 -2.93
CA LEU A 36 6.99 8.39 -2.59
C LEU A 36 6.22 7.84 -3.80
N GLU A 37 6.41 8.40 -4.99
CA GLU A 37 5.83 7.85 -6.23
C GLU A 37 6.28 6.41 -6.48
N LEU A 38 7.59 6.14 -6.37
CA LEU A 38 8.17 4.81 -6.59
C LEU A 38 7.71 3.80 -5.54
N LEU A 39 7.58 4.20 -4.27
CA LEU A 39 7.05 3.33 -3.21
C LEU A 39 5.57 3.00 -3.42
N ASN A 40 4.74 3.95 -3.88
CA ASN A 40 3.35 3.65 -4.21
C ASN A 40 3.23 2.67 -5.40
N GLN A 41 4.11 2.79 -6.39
CA GLN A 41 4.20 1.81 -7.47
C GLN A 41 4.63 0.44 -6.94
N LYS A 42 5.66 0.40 -6.07
CA LYS A 42 6.14 -0.83 -5.43
C LYS A 42 5.05 -1.50 -4.59
N LEU A 43 4.23 -0.73 -3.87
CA LEU A 43 3.10 -1.28 -3.11
C LEU A 43 2.11 -2.01 -4.02
N GLY A 44 1.86 -1.47 -5.22
CA GLY A 44 1.03 -2.14 -6.23
C GLY A 44 1.70 -3.40 -6.80
N GLU A 45 3.02 -3.37 -7.03
CA GLU A 45 3.83 -4.52 -7.43
C GLU A 45 3.69 -5.66 -6.40
N GLU A 46 3.99 -5.43 -5.12
CA GLU A 46 3.98 -6.52 -4.12
C GLU A 46 2.55 -7.07 -3.87
N VAL A 47 1.52 -6.22 -3.97
CA VAL A 47 0.12 -6.70 -3.88
C VAL A 47 -0.23 -7.59 -5.07
N ALA A 48 0.23 -7.24 -6.29
CA ALA A 48 0.03 -8.05 -7.46
C ALA A 48 0.81 -9.38 -7.38
N GLU A 49 2.04 -9.35 -6.84
CA GLU A 49 2.85 -10.53 -6.59
C GLU A 49 2.16 -11.47 -5.58
N TYR A 50 1.68 -10.94 -4.44
CA TYR A 50 0.89 -11.71 -3.47
C TYR A 50 -0.40 -12.30 -4.08
N GLN A 51 -1.07 -11.58 -4.98
CA GLN A 51 -2.27 -12.10 -5.65
C GLN A 51 -1.94 -13.23 -6.65
N ALA A 52 -0.78 -13.17 -7.29
CA ALA A 52 -0.32 -14.18 -8.24
C ALA A 52 0.23 -15.43 -7.53
N GLU A 53 1.02 -15.24 -6.48
CA GLU A 53 1.66 -16.29 -5.69
C GLU A 53 1.58 -15.93 -4.19
N PRO A 54 0.47 -16.29 -3.49
CA PRO A 54 0.28 -15.90 -2.10
C PRO A 54 1.32 -16.55 -1.17
N SER A 55 2.15 -15.72 -0.53
CA SER A 55 3.19 -16.15 0.39
C SER A 55 3.32 -15.22 1.60
N LEU A 56 4.00 -15.69 2.65
CA LEU A 56 4.31 -14.87 3.82
C LEU A 56 5.37 -13.81 3.47
N GLU A 57 6.27 -14.17 2.54
CA GLU A 57 7.32 -13.31 2.01
C GLU A 57 6.72 -12.08 1.31
N GLU A 58 5.73 -12.25 0.44
CA GLU A 58 5.08 -11.11 -0.24
C GLU A 58 4.32 -10.22 0.75
N LEU A 59 3.68 -10.80 1.78
CA LEU A 59 3.08 -10.01 2.86
C LEU A 59 4.13 -9.22 3.66
N ALA A 60 5.33 -9.75 3.83
CA ALA A 60 6.44 -9.06 4.48
C ALA A 60 6.97 -7.91 3.61
N ASP A 61 7.00 -8.07 2.28
CA ASP A 61 7.37 -7.00 1.35
C ASP A 61 6.30 -5.89 1.32
N ILE A 62 5.00 -6.24 1.28
CA ILE A 62 3.91 -5.26 1.45
C ILE A 62 4.07 -4.48 2.76
N LEU A 63 4.35 -5.18 3.86
CA LEU A 63 4.55 -4.55 5.18
C LEU A 63 5.75 -3.59 5.17
N GLU A 64 6.88 -3.98 4.57
CA GLU A 64 8.06 -3.13 4.49
C GLU A 64 7.76 -1.83 3.71
N VAL A 65 7.10 -1.96 2.55
CA VAL A 65 6.71 -0.81 1.73
C VAL A 65 5.76 0.12 2.49
N MET A 66 4.79 -0.44 3.23
CA MET A 66 3.91 0.35 4.10
C MET A 66 4.71 1.13 5.16
N ARG A 67 5.69 0.50 5.82
CA ARG A 67 6.54 1.17 6.82
C ARG A 67 7.33 2.32 6.19
N ALA A 68 7.88 2.12 5.00
CA ALA A 68 8.63 3.16 4.29
C ALA A 68 7.73 4.36 3.93
N ILE A 69 6.51 4.11 3.44
CA ILE A 69 5.54 5.16 3.10
C ILE A 69 5.11 5.96 4.33
N VAL A 70 4.81 5.28 5.44
CA VAL A 70 4.43 5.93 6.72
C VAL A 70 5.53 6.88 7.19
N SER A 71 6.77 6.40 7.23
CA SER A 71 7.93 7.19 7.63
C SER A 71 8.12 8.41 6.72
N LEU A 72 8.02 8.22 5.40
CA LEU A 72 8.20 9.29 4.41
C LEU A 72 7.12 10.38 4.49
N ARG A 73 5.92 10.03 4.98
CA ARG A 73 4.83 10.96 5.24
C ARG A 73 4.97 11.72 6.56
N GLY A 74 6.01 11.43 7.35
CA GLY A 74 6.20 12.02 8.68
C GLY A 74 5.29 11.43 9.76
N GLU A 75 4.70 10.27 9.50
CA GLU A 75 3.88 9.51 10.46
C GLU A 75 4.74 8.39 11.08
N THR A 76 4.38 7.91 12.27
CA THR A 76 5.02 6.74 12.89
C THR A 76 4.24 5.46 12.65
N TRP A 77 4.87 4.30 12.84
CA TRP A 77 4.16 3.02 12.78
C TRP A 77 3.04 2.94 13.82
N GLU A 78 3.24 3.54 14.99
CA GLU A 78 2.24 3.65 16.05
C GLU A 78 1.07 4.55 15.62
N ASP A 79 1.29 5.58 14.80
CA ASP A 79 0.21 6.39 14.23
C ASP A 79 -0.70 5.57 13.32
N LEU A 80 -0.11 4.78 12.43
CA LEU A 80 -0.86 3.88 11.56
C LEU A 80 -1.60 2.81 12.37
N GLU A 81 -0.96 2.23 13.37
CA GLU A 81 -1.55 1.19 14.21
C GLU A 81 -2.71 1.74 15.05
N ARG A 82 -2.59 2.95 15.60
CA ARG A 82 -3.73 3.63 16.25
C ARG A 82 -4.87 3.84 15.28
N ALA A 83 -4.59 4.30 14.06
CA ALA A 83 -5.64 4.48 13.05
C ALA A 83 -6.33 3.15 12.68
N ARG A 84 -5.58 2.04 12.59
CA ARG A 84 -6.12 0.69 12.38
C ARG A 84 -7.03 0.25 13.53
N VAL A 85 -6.57 0.41 14.77
CA VAL A 85 -7.31 0.05 15.99
C VAL A 85 -8.60 0.87 16.12
N GLU A 86 -8.56 2.18 15.89
CA GLU A 86 -9.76 3.03 15.96
C GLU A 86 -10.78 2.68 14.87
N LYS A 87 -10.32 2.33 13.66
CA LYS A 87 -11.20 1.80 12.60
C LYS A 87 -11.83 0.47 13.00
N ALA A 88 -11.05 -0.45 13.58
CA ALA A 88 -11.54 -1.75 14.05
C ALA A 88 -12.58 -1.59 15.18
N LYS A 89 -12.34 -0.71 16.15
CA LYS A 89 -13.32 -0.39 17.20
C LYS A 89 -14.62 0.17 16.62
N LYS A 90 -14.53 1.05 15.62
CA LYS A 90 -15.69 1.73 15.03
C LYS A 90 -16.46 0.85 14.04
N ARG A 91 -15.80 -0.06 13.32
CA ARG A 91 -16.36 -0.75 12.14
C ARG A 91 -16.23 -2.28 12.19
N GLY A 92 -15.59 -2.84 13.21
CA GLY A 92 -15.18 -4.24 13.24
C GLY A 92 -13.90 -4.49 12.42
N GLY A 93 -13.37 -5.71 12.54
CA GLY A 93 -12.33 -6.25 11.67
C GLY A 93 -12.90 -7.20 10.61
N PHE A 94 -12.08 -8.12 10.13
CA PHE A 94 -12.47 -9.09 9.09
C PHE A 94 -12.75 -10.51 9.65
N GLU A 95 -12.78 -10.66 10.98
CA GLU A 95 -12.91 -11.95 11.67
C GLU A 95 -14.26 -12.64 11.42
N GLU A 96 -15.33 -11.86 11.26
CA GLU A 96 -16.69 -12.34 11.03
C GLU A 96 -16.94 -12.81 9.58
N ARG A 97 -15.96 -12.65 8.67
CA ARG A 97 -16.03 -13.11 7.26
C ARG A 97 -17.28 -12.63 6.51
N VAL A 98 -17.71 -11.40 6.79
CA VAL A 98 -18.92 -10.82 6.21
C VAL A 98 -18.69 -10.43 4.75
N VAL A 99 -19.56 -10.90 3.85
CA VAL A 99 -19.61 -10.50 2.43
C VAL A 99 -20.89 -9.72 2.18
N LEU A 100 -20.76 -8.49 1.69
CA LEU A 100 -21.90 -7.64 1.33
C LEU A 100 -22.35 -7.95 -0.11
N HIS A 101 -23.57 -8.44 -0.27
CA HIS A 101 -24.12 -8.77 -1.60
C HIS A 101 -24.98 -7.66 -2.20
N GLN A 102 -25.73 -6.92 -1.39
CA GLN A 102 -26.63 -5.87 -1.86
C GLN A 102 -26.87 -4.84 -0.76
N VAL A 103 -27.04 -3.58 -1.16
CA VAL A 103 -27.59 -2.51 -0.33
C VAL A 103 -28.85 -2.01 -1.01
N VAL A 104 -29.98 -1.98 -0.29
CA VAL A 104 -31.22 -1.37 -0.77
C VAL A 104 -31.44 -0.11 0.03
N ASP A 105 -31.34 1.04 -0.65
CA ASP A 105 -31.69 2.32 -0.04
C ASP A 105 -33.20 2.55 -0.19
N SER A 106 -33.91 2.55 0.94
CA SER A 106 -35.34 2.85 0.99
C SER A 106 -35.62 4.33 1.26
N THR A 107 -34.59 5.18 1.31
CA THR A 107 -34.76 6.64 1.39
C THR A 107 -34.92 7.26 -0.01
N THR A 108 -36.02 6.91 -0.66
CA THR A 108 -36.71 7.83 -1.58
C THR A 108 -38.20 7.80 -1.24
N SER A 109 -38.53 8.38 -0.09
CA SER A 109 -39.72 9.22 -0.05
C SER A 109 -39.28 10.59 -0.54
N VAL A 110 -39.92 11.08 -1.60
CA VAL A 110 -39.77 12.46 -2.06
C VAL A 110 -39.93 13.36 -0.83
N SER A 111 -38.89 14.07 -0.42
CA SER A 111 -39.07 15.21 0.45
C SER A 111 -38.48 16.42 -0.24
N SER A 112 -39.33 17.41 -0.44
CA SER A 112 -38.87 18.75 -0.71
C SER A 112 -37.82 19.12 0.35
N ARG A 113 -36.62 19.47 -0.14
CA ARG A 113 -35.42 19.99 0.54
C ARG A 113 -34.28 18.99 0.72
N VAL A 114 -33.31 19.19 -0.17
CA VAL A 114 -31.96 18.64 -0.25
C VAL A 114 -31.17 18.96 1.01
N ILE A 115 -30.50 17.96 1.59
CA ILE A 115 -29.31 18.15 2.44
C ILE A 115 -28.24 17.16 1.95
N PRO A 116 -27.04 17.61 1.56
CA PRO A 116 -25.98 16.72 1.11
C PRO A 116 -25.29 16.05 2.30
N VAL A 117 -25.09 14.73 2.23
CA VAL A 117 -24.22 13.99 3.15
C VAL A 117 -22.87 13.80 2.50
N GLU A 118 -21.84 14.33 3.15
CA GLU A 118 -20.45 14.32 2.71
C GLU A 118 -19.82 12.96 3.05
N VAL A 119 -19.48 12.18 2.02
CA VAL A 119 -18.62 10.99 2.16
C VAL A 119 -17.20 11.50 2.32
N LYS A 120 -16.71 11.54 3.56
CA LYS A 120 -15.31 11.91 3.83
C LYS A 120 -14.37 10.89 3.18
N LYS A 121 -13.55 11.39 2.25
CA LYS A 121 -12.32 10.74 1.76
C LYS A 121 -11.35 10.48 2.90
#